data_AF-A0A524EB75-F1
#
_entry.id   AF-A0A524EB75-F1
#
_cell.length_a   1.000
_cell.length_b   1.000
_cell.length_c   1.000
_cell.angle_alpha   90.00
_cell.angle_beta   90.00
_cell.angle_gamma   90.00
#
_symmetry.space_group_name_H-M   'P 1'
#
loop_
_entity.id
_entity.type
_entity.pdbx_description
1 polymer ?
#
loop_
_entity_poly.entity_id
_entity_poly.type
_entity_poly.pdbx_seq_one_letter_code
_entity_poly.pdbx_strand_id
1 'polypeptide(L)'
;MESEILEMNISGDRRLVAFSVIIFVICVGLASRNEILIMLSVPGLIGVVCSKEEETQGAVASSAKAVAVSDQITETYVPEVREPRAELVELPVETIEGIGPKYGKKLHDAGVDTVADLLGSMADEIAGICNVDVDRAQRWIAMARFCWLESVSEEDAEAIVYGGGITDLDELAAADPEALLGRIQDAVRLGHVKVPEGYTFELEMARAWIAEAKDLTTE
;
A
#
# COMPACT_ATOMS: atom_id res chain seq x y z
N MET A 1 16.15 53.02 45.28
CA MET A 1 15.04 53.43 44.40
C MET A 1 15.60 54.39 43.39
N GLU A 2 16.31 53.87 42.38
CA GLU A 2 16.57 54.49 41.08
C GLU A 2 16.87 53.33 40.12
N SER A 3 16.06 53.19 39.07
CA SER A 3 16.16 52.15 38.05
C SER A 3 16.72 52.80 36.79
N GLU A 4 17.98 52.53 36.50
CA GLU A 4 18.62 52.90 35.24
C GLU A 4 18.20 51.87 34.17
N ILE A 5 17.40 52.32 33.22
CA ILE A 5 16.96 51.58 32.04
C ILE A 5 18.10 51.61 31.03
N LEU A 6 18.74 50.47 30.79
CA LEU A 6 19.65 50.29 29.67
C LEU A 6 18.82 50.10 28.40
N GLU A 7 18.71 51.16 27.60
CA GLU A 7 18.15 51.11 26.25
C GLU A 7 19.02 50.21 25.36
N MET A 8 18.52 49.03 25.00
CA MET A 8 19.07 48.24 23.90
C MET A 8 18.39 48.64 22.60
N ASN A 9 19.11 49.44 21.82
CA ASN A 9 18.79 49.87 20.46
C ASN A 9 18.87 48.66 19.50
N ILE A 10 17.74 48.00 19.22
CA ILE A 10 17.63 46.95 18.21
C ILE A 10 17.47 47.62 16.84
N SER A 11 18.62 48.00 16.26
CA SER A 11 18.71 48.38 14.86
C SER A 11 18.61 47.13 13.98
N GLY A 12 17.47 47.01 13.30
CA GLY A 12 17.33 46.51 11.94
C GLY A 12 17.98 45.17 11.56
N ASP A 13 17.21 44.07 11.63
CA ASP A 13 17.01 43.25 10.42
C ASP A 13 15.79 42.31 10.58
N ARG A 14 14.67 42.62 9.91
CA ARG A 14 13.41 41.84 10.01
C ARG A 14 13.52 40.44 9.37
N ARG A 15 14.66 40.09 8.77
CA ARG A 15 14.93 38.78 8.17
C ARG A 15 15.56 37.78 9.14
N LEU A 16 16.18 38.24 10.23
CA LEU A 16 16.83 37.36 11.22
C LEU A 16 15.88 36.79 12.27
N VAL A 17 14.77 37.47 12.58
CA VAL A 17 13.77 37.00 13.55
C VAL A 17 12.94 35.83 12.99
N ALA A 18 12.70 35.79 11.67
CA ALA A 18 11.92 34.73 11.03
C ALA A 18 12.66 33.37 10.95
N PHE A 19 13.99 33.38 10.84
CA PHE A 19 14.80 32.14 10.86
C PHE A 19 14.90 31.52 12.27
N SER A 20 14.78 32.33 13.33
CA SER A 20 14.90 31.84 14.71
C SER A 20 13.68 31.06 15.22
N VAL A 21 12.50 31.27 14.64
CA VAL A 21 11.26 30.56 15.04
C VAL A 21 11.15 29.20 14.34
N ILE A 22 11.66 29.09 13.10
CA ILE A 22 11.60 27.85 12.30
C ILE A 22 12.58 26.79 12.84
N ILE A 23 13.75 27.20 13.36
CA ILE A 23 14.73 26.28 13.95
C ILE A 23 14.21 25.69 15.28
N PHE A 24 13.42 26.44 16.06
CA PHE A 24 12.92 25.98 17.37
C PHE A 24 11.82 24.91 17.25
N VAL A 25 11.00 24.95 16.19
CA VAL A 25 9.94 23.95 15.93
C VAL A 25 10.53 22.60 15.48
N ILE A 26 11.66 22.60 14.77
CA ILE A 26 12.34 21.37 14.33
C ILE A 26 13.02 20.66 15.51
N CYS A 27 13.52 21.40 16.51
CA CYS A 27 14.19 20.80 17.67
C CYS A 27 13.24 20.14 18.70
N VAL A 28 11.96 20.52 18.74
CA VAL A 28 10.97 19.91 19.67
C VAL A 28 10.37 18.61 19.09
N GLY A 29 10.39 18.42 17.76
CA GLY A 29 9.85 17.23 17.10
C GLY A 29 10.78 16.01 17.04
N LEU A 30 12.05 16.16 17.42
CA LEU A 30 13.06 15.08 17.37
C LEU A 30 13.44 14.53 18.76
N ALA A 31 12.78 14.98 19.83
CA ALA A 31 13.01 14.52 21.20
C ALA A 31 12.27 13.21 21.57
N SER A 32 11.78 12.46 20.59
CA SER A 32 11.12 11.16 20.80
C SER A 32 11.55 10.11 19.78
N ARG A 33 12.85 9.78 19.78
CA ARG A 33 13.34 8.42 19.48
C ARG A 33 14.81 8.32 19.87
N ASN A 34 15.09 7.32 20.70
CA ASN A 34 16.41 6.82 21.07
C ASN A 34 17.37 6.82 19.88
N GLU A 35 18.61 7.27 20.06
CA GLU A 35 19.77 6.37 20.17
C GLU A 35 21.11 7.14 20.30
N ILE A 36 21.87 6.69 21.31
CA ILE A 36 23.31 6.39 21.28
C ILE A 36 24.30 7.56 21.16
N LEU A 37 24.79 7.88 22.35
CA LEU A 37 26.06 8.52 22.71
C LEU A 37 27.27 7.76 22.13
N ILE A 38 28.00 8.34 21.17
CA ILE A 38 29.44 8.11 21.01
C ILE A 38 30.10 9.46 20.76
N MET A 39 30.86 9.92 21.76
CA MET A 39 31.66 11.14 21.73
C MET A 39 33.10 10.78 22.08
N LEU A 40 34.02 11.40 21.32
CA LEU A 40 35.39 11.80 21.68
C LEU A 40 36.54 10.78 21.53
N SER A 41 37.39 11.03 20.53
CA SER A 41 38.84 11.29 20.65
C SER A 41 39.34 11.55 19.22
N VAL A 42 39.93 12.70 18.85
CA VAL A 42 41.35 13.07 19.05
C VAL A 42 41.53 14.52 18.53
N PRO A 43 42.40 15.35 19.14
CA PRO A 43 43.12 16.38 18.38
C PRO A 43 44.63 16.11 18.43
N GLY A 44 45.25 16.06 17.25
CA GLY A 44 46.70 15.87 17.09
C GLY A 44 47.18 16.49 15.79
N LEU A 45 48.19 17.34 15.91
CA LEU A 45 48.53 18.48 15.06
C LEU A 45 49.78 18.17 14.20
N ILE A 46 49.80 18.70 12.96
CA ILE A 46 50.96 19.10 12.12
C ILE A 46 51.98 18.05 11.66
N GLY A 47 52.12 17.97 10.33
CA GLY A 47 53.30 17.47 9.62
C GLY A 47 53.31 17.97 8.17
N VAL A 48 53.99 19.10 7.95
CA VAL A 48 54.31 19.68 6.63
C VAL A 48 55.42 18.85 5.97
N VAL A 49 55.37 18.63 4.64
CA VAL A 49 56.46 18.90 3.65
C VAL A 49 56.23 18.17 2.30
N CYS A 50 56.06 19.01 1.28
CA CYS A 50 56.55 19.04 -0.12
C CYS A 50 56.34 17.94 -1.19
N SER A 51 55.98 18.49 -2.37
CA SER A 51 56.26 18.06 -3.76
C SER A 51 55.43 16.86 -4.23
N LYS A 52 54.69 16.92 -5.35
CA LYS A 52 55.06 17.39 -6.70
C LYS A 52 53.82 17.38 -7.62
N GLU A 53 53.83 18.18 -8.68
CA GLU A 53 52.80 18.35 -9.72
C GLU A 53 52.59 17.12 -10.62
N GLU A 54 51.59 17.22 -11.51
CA GLU A 54 51.10 16.30 -12.56
C GLU A 54 50.12 15.22 -12.05
N GLU A 55 48.93 15.02 -12.62
CA GLU A 55 48.50 15.10 -14.01
C GLU A 55 46.98 15.33 -14.09
N THR A 56 46.55 16.15 -15.04
CA THR A 56 45.14 16.32 -15.42
C THR A 56 44.71 15.18 -16.33
N GLN A 57 43.75 14.36 -15.91
CA GLN A 57 42.97 13.51 -16.82
C GLN A 57 41.49 13.56 -16.47
N GLY A 58 40.71 13.96 -17.48
CA GLY A 58 39.27 14.14 -17.40
C GLY A 58 38.55 12.82 -17.15
N ALA A 59 37.63 12.86 -16.19
CA ALA A 59 36.60 11.86 -16.04
C ALA A 59 35.25 12.52 -16.35
N VAL A 60 34.66 12.09 -17.45
CA VAL A 60 33.25 12.30 -17.81
C VAL A 60 32.38 11.70 -16.71
N ALA A 61 31.79 12.56 -15.89
CA ALA A 61 30.79 12.18 -14.90
C ALA A 61 29.47 11.82 -15.62
N SER A 62 29.32 10.53 -15.91
CA SER A 62 28.03 9.92 -16.26
C SER A 62 27.13 9.98 -15.02
N SER A 63 26.16 10.89 -15.06
CA SER A 63 25.13 11.03 -14.04
C SER A 63 24.10 9.90 -14.18
N ALA A 64 24.43 8.71 -13.67
CA ALA A 64 23.46 7.65 -13.41
C ALA A 64 23.06 7.70 -11.92
N LYS A 65 22.06 8.52 -11.59
CA LYS A 65 21.36 8.44 -10.31
C LYS A 65 20.26 7.39 -10.44
N ALA A 66 20.66 6.12 -10.34
CA ALA A 66 19.72 5.02 -10.12
C ALA A 66 19.10 5.22 -8.74
N VAL A 67 17.85 5.67 -8.72
CA VAL A 67 17.01 5.67 -7.51
C VAL A 67 16.65 4.22 -7.26
N ALA A 68 17.20 3.65 -6.19
CA ALA A 68 16.75 2.39 -5.62
C ALA A 68 15.27 2.54 -5.23
N VAL A 69 14.39 1.97 -6.04
CA VAL A 69 13.02 1.66 -5.61
C VAL A 69 13.17 0.49 -4.65
N SER A 70 12.79 0.74 -3.41
CA SER A 70 12.84 -0.21 -2.30
C SER A 70 11.94 -1.41 -2.58
N ASP A 71 12.57 -2.57 -2.80
CA ASP A 71 11.99 -3.86 -3.16
C ASP A 71 11.53 -4.66 -1.91
N GLN A 72 10.74 -4.01 -1.06
CA GLN A 72 10.29 -4.60 0.21
C GLN A 72 8.84 -4.21 0.49
N ILE A 73 7.92 -4.70 -0.34
CA ILE A 73 6.57 -5.02 0.11
C ILE A 73 6.45 -6.54 -0.04
N THR A 74 7.04 -7.28 0.90
CA THR A 74 6.61 -8.65 1.16
C THR A 74 5.29 -8.54 1.92
N GLU A 75 4.18 -8.47 1.18
CA GLU A 75 2.85 -8.57 1.74
C GLU A 75 2.70 -10.00 2.29
N THR A 76 2.96 -10.11 3.59
CA THR A 76 2.98 -11.36 4.35
C THR A 76 1.60 -11.56 4.93
N TYR A 77 1.02 -12.72 4.63
CA TYR A 77 -0.21 -13.30 5.19
C TYR A 77 -1.49 -13.01 4.39
N VAL A 78 -1.87 -13.99 3.55
CA VAL A 78 -3.26 -14.21 3.14
C VAL A 78 -3.85 -15.19 4.15
N PRO A 79 -4.97 -14.86 4.82
CA PRO A 79 -5.61 -15.79 5.75
C PRO A 79 -5.96 -17.10 5.04
N GLU A 80 -5.85 -18.21 5.78
CA GLU A 80 -6.27 -19.54 5.29
C GLU A 80 -7.68 -19.43 4.69
N VAL A 81 -7.84 -19.95 3.47
CA VAL A 81 -9.13 -19.93 2.80
C VAL A 81 -10.09 -20.81 3.62
N ARG A 82 -11.04 -20.18 4.31
CA ARG A 82 -12.16 -20.90 4.92
C ARG A 82 -13.24 -21.05 3.86
N GLU A 83 -13.61 -22.29 3.59
CA GLU A 83 -14.78 -22.60 2.78
C GLU A 83 -16.01 -21.89 3.39
N PRO A 84 -16.77 -21.12 2.60
CA PRO A 84 -17.95 -20.43 3.10
C PRO A 84 -19.02 -21.42 3.55
N ARG A 85 -19.89 -20.97 4.46
CA ARG A 85 -20.97 -21.79 5.02
C ARG A 85 -22.13 -22.06 4.03
N ALA A 86 -22.06 -21.48 2.84
CA ALA A 86 -23.07 -21.61 1.79
C ALA A 86 -22.58 -22.55 0.67
N GLU A 87 -23.53 -23.20 -0.01
CA GLU A 87 -23.23 -23.90 -1.26
C GLU A 87 -22.83 -22.87 -2.33
N LEU A 88 -21.58 -22.95 -2.77
CA LEU A 88 -21.06 -22.08 -3.83
C LEU A 88 -21.78 -22.39 -5.15
N VAL A 89 -22.20 -21.33 -5.83
CA VAL A 89 -22.62 -21.45 -7.22
C VAL A 89 -21.37 -21.74 -8.07
N GLU A 90 -21.44 -22.76 -8.93
CA GLU A 90 -20.38 -23.10 -9.87
C GLU A 90 -20.31 -22.03 -10.98
N LEU A 91 -19.62 -20.93 -10.68
CA LEU A 91 -19.32 -19.85 -11.62
C LEU A 91 -18.04 -20.18 -12.39
N PRO A 92 -17.96 -19.89 -13.70
CA PRO A 92 -16.71 -20.03 -14.45
C PRO A 92 -15.59 -19.19 -13.84
N VAL A 93 -14.35 -19.68 -13.90
CA VAL A 93 -13.20 -18.97 -13.33
C VAL A 93 -12.97 -17.58 -13.96
N GLU A 94 -13.44 -17.36 -15.20
CA GLU A 94 -13.38 -16.05 -15.88
C GLU A 94 -14.30 -14.97 -15.30
N THR A 95 -15.22 -15.31 -14.38
CA THR A 95 -16.00 -14.33 -13.61
C THR A 95 -15.11 -13.48 -12.70
N ILE A 96 -13.89 -13.94 -12.39
CA ILE A 96 -12.94 -13.16 -11.59
C ILE A 96 -12.31 -12.07 -12.45
N GLU A 97 -12.44 -10.82 -11.99
CA GLU A 97 -11.82 -9.70 -12.68
C GLU A 97 -10.30 -9.87 -12.85
N GLY A 98 -9.84 -9.58 -14.07
CA GLY A 98 -8.47 -9.86 -14.51
C GLY A 98 -8.18 -11.30 -14.98
N ILE A 99 -9.11 -12.25 -14.85
CA ILE A 99 -9.01 -13.59 -15.47
C ILE A 99 -9.76 -13.60 -16.81
N GLY A 100 -9.10 -13.06 -17.84
CA GLY A 100 -9.63 -13.17 -19.22
C GLY A 100 -9.40 -14.55 -19.86
N PRO A 101 -9.87 -14.76 -21.11
CA PRO A 101 -9.84 -16.07 -21.80
C PRO A 101 -8.45 -16.73 -21.87
N LYS A 102 -7.38 -15.93 -21.84
CA LYS A 102 -6.01 -16.45 -21.85
C LYS A 102 -5.63 -17.11 -20.53
N TYR A 103 -6.01 -16.52 -19.40
CA TYR A 103 -5.74 -17.09 -18.08
C TYR A 103 -6.74 -18.19 -17.77
N GLY A 104 -8.03 -17.98 -18.08
CA GLY A 104 -9.07 -19.01 -17.97
C GLY A 104 -8.69 -20.30 -18.66
N LYS A 105 -8.23 -20.26 -19.92
CA LYS A 105 -7.74 -21.46 -20.62
C LYS A 105 -6.63 -22.20 -19.85
N LYS A 106 -5.67 -21.48 -19.26
CA LYS A 106 -4.57 -22.13 -18.51
C LYS A 106 -5.05 -22.81 -17.24
N LEU A 107 -6.02 -22.19 -16.56
CA LEU A 107 -6.65 -22.72 -15.36
C LEU A 107 -7.48 -23.97 -15.70
N HIS A 108 -8.29 -23.91 -16.75
CA HIS A 108 -9.01 -25.08 -17.29
C HIS A 108 -8.07 -26.24 -17.66
N ASP A 109 -6.96 -25.96 -18.36
CA ASP A 109 -5.98 -26.99 -18.73
C ASP A 109 -5.32 -27.64 -17.49
N ALA A 110 -5.36 -26.96 -16.32
CA ALA A 110 -4.86 -27.44 -15.04
C ALA A 110 -5.95 -28.03 -14.11
N GLY A 111 -7.22 -28.04 -14.54
CA GLY A 111 -8.35 -28.54 -13.75
C GLY A 111 -8.91 -27.56 -12.72
N VAL A 112 -8.64 -26.26 -12.88
CA VAL A 112 -9.27 -25.19 -12.12
C VAL A 112 -10.30 -24.54 -13.02
N ASP A 113 -11.54 -25.06 -12.98
CA ASP A 113 -12.60 -24.69 -13.93
C ASP A 113 -13.52 -23.61 -13.38
N THR A 114 -13.72 -23.58 -12.07
CA THR A 114 -14.72 -22.72 -11.43
C THR A 114 -14.12 -21.77 -10.38
N VAL A 115 -14.91 -20.79 -9.97
CA VAL A 115 -14.60 -19.92 -8.83
C VAL A 115 -14.40 -20.73 -7.56
N ALA A 116 -15.14 -21.82 -7.37
CA ALA A 116 -14.98 -22.73 -6.23
C ALA A 116 -13.62 -23.47 -6.29
N ASP A 117 -13.22 -23.98 -7.46
CA ASP A 117 -11.90 -24.59 -7.64
C ASP A 117 -10.78 -23.59 -7.32
N LEU A 118 -10.93 -22.34 -7.79
CA LEU A 118 -9.95 -21.28 -7.54
C LEU A 118 -9.87 -20.93 -6.05
N LEU A 119 -11.00 -20.89 -5.36
CA LEU A 119 -11.06 -20.65 -3.92
C LEU A 119 -10.32 -21.75 -3.14
N GLY A 120 -10.49 -23.02 -3.53
CA GLY A 120 -9.79 -24.16 -2.93
C GLY A 120 -8.30 -24.26 -3.27
N SER A 121 -7.78 -23.39 -4.14
CA SER A 121 -6.40 -23.45 -4.64
C SER A 121 -5.41 -22.62 -3.81
N MET A 122 -4.11 -22.96 -3.91
CA MET A 122 -3.03 -22.16 -3.31
C MET A 122 -2.54 -21.08 -4.28
N ALA A 123 -2.24 -19.88 -3.77
CA ALA A 123 -1.81 -18.78 -4.63
C ALA A 123 -0.52 -19.06 -5.43
N ASP A 124 0.47 -19.75 -4.83
CA ASP A 124 1.70 -20.14 -5.52
C ASP A 124 1.45 -21.08 -6.71
N GLU A 125 0.45 -21.96 -6.58
CA GLU A 125 0.04 -22.88 -7.64
C GLU A 125 -0.62 -22.13 -8.80
N ILE A 126 -1.60 -21.28 -8.48
CA ILE A 126 -2.28 -20.43 -9.47
C ILE A 126 -1.30 -19.50 -10.19
N ALA A 127 -0.37 -18.90 -9.44
CA ALA A 127 0.70 -18.08 -9.98
C ALA A 127 1.58 -18.85 -10.96
N GLY A 128 1.95 -20.09 -10.62
CA GLY A 128 2.69 -21.00 -11.47
C GLY A 128 1.95 -21.37 -12.76
N ILE A 129 0.68 -21.77 -12.66
CA ILE A 129 -0.19 -22.11 -13.81
C ILE A 129 -0.29 -20.92 -14.77
N CYS A 130 -0.59 -19.74 -14.22
CA CYS A 130 -0.84 -18.54 -15.01
C CYS A 130 0.43 -17.81 -15.46
N ASN A 131 1.59 -18.11 -14.87
CA ASN A 131 2.85 -17.37 -15.00
C ASN A 131 2.64 -15.87 -14.67
N VAL A 132 2.16 -15.62 -13.46
CA VAL A 132 1.98 -14.29 -12.85
C VAL A 132 2.68 -14.23 -11.49
N ASP A 133 2.77 -13.05 -10.90
CA ASP A 133 3.22 -12.91 -9.51
C ASP A 133 2.20 -13.51 -8.53
N VAL A 134 2.70 -13.92 -7.36
CA VAL A 134 1.88 -14.55 -6.31
C VAL A 134 0.82 -13.58 -5.81
N ASP A 135 1.15 -12.31 -5.63
CA ASP A 135 0.20 -11.29 -5.16
C ASP A 135 -1.01 -11.16 -6.10
N ARG A 136 -0.82 -11.24 -7.42
CA ARG A 136 -1.94 -11.26 -8.37
C ARG A 136 -2.81 -12.49 -8.17
N ALA A 137 -2.22 -13.67 -8.02
CA ALA A 137 -2.98 -14.89 -7.77
C ALA A 137 -3.74 -14.81 -6.43
N GLN A 138 -3.12 -14.27 -5.39
CA GLN A 138 -3.76 -14.01 -4.10
C GLN A 138 -4.98 -13.10 -4.25
N ARG A 139 -4.88 -12.02 -5.04
CA ARG A 139 -6.00 -11.12 -5.31
C ARG A 139 -7.13 -11.80 -6.06
N TRP A 140 -6.84 -12.66 -7.03
CA TRP A 140 -7.86 -13.47 -7.71
C TRP A 140 -8.62 -14.38 -6.74
N ILE A 141 -7.89 -15.07 -5.85
CA ILE A 141 -8.51 -15.92 -4.81
C ILE A 141 -9.30 -15.05 -3.81
N ALA A 142 -8.81 -13.84 -3.46
CA ALA A 142 -9.55 -12.92 -2.61
C ALA A 142 -10.88 -12.49 -3.23
N MET A 143 -10.90 -12.12 -4.51
CA MET A 143 -12.13 -11.78 -5.24
C MET A 143 -13.09 -12.97 -5.33
N ALA A 144 -12.56 -14.19 -5.49
CA ALA A 144 -13.36 -15.42 -5.50
C ALA A 144 -14.17 -15.65 -4.21
N ARG A 145 -13.81 -15.03 -3.09
CA ARG A 145 -14.59 -15.09 -1.84
C ARG A 145 -15.87 -14.24 -1.89
N PHE A 146 -15.98 -13.33 -2.85
CA PHE A 146 -17.10 -12.38 -2.95
C PHE A 146 -17.93 -12.56 -4.23
N CYS A 147 -17.35 -13.05 -5.34
CA CYS A 147 -18.05 -13.14 -6.63
C CYS A 147 -19.30 -14.03 -6.68
N TRP A 148 -19.52 -14.88 -5.67
CA TRP A 148 -20.71 -15.73 -5.56
C TRP A 148 -21.78 -15.15 -4.62
N LEU A 149 -21.53 -13.99 -4.00
CA LEU A 149 -22.52 -13.27 -3.20
C LEU A 149 -23.57 -12.63 -4.11
N GLU A 150 -24.84 -12.75 -3.76
CA GLU A 150 -25.96 -12.25 -4.58
C GLU A 150 -25.91 -10.71 -4.74
N SER A 151 -25.37 -10.00 -3.74
CA SER A 151 -25.25 -8.55 -3.74
C SER A 151 -23.99 -8.01 -4.42
N VAL A 152 -23.08 -8.87 -4.88
CA VAL A 152 -21.75 -8.48 -5.39
C VAL A 152 -21.62 -8.83 -6.87
N SER A 153 -21.33 -7.83 -7.70
CA SER A 153 -20.89 -8.01 -9.09
C SER A 153 -19.37 -8.27 -9.21
N GLU A 154 -18.89 -8.57 -10.42
CA GLU A 154 -17.45 -8.78 -10.69
C GLU A 154 -16.64 -7.50 -10.35
N GLU A 155 -17.19 -6.34 -10.69
CA GLU A 155 -16.64 -5.01 -10.38
C GLU A 155 -16.66 -4.70 -8.88
N ASP A 156 -17.69 -5.15 -8.17
CA ASP A 156 -17.79 -4.99 -6.72
C ASP A 156 -16.73 -5.83 -6.00
N ALA A 157 -16.50 -7.06 -6.44
CA ALA A 157 -15.47 -7.92 -5.87
C ALA A 157 -14.07 -7.30 -6.06
N GLU A 158 -13.77 -6.76 -7.25
CA GLU A 158 -12.53 -6.00 -7.48
C GLU A 158 -12.43 -4.80 -6.53
N ALA A 159 -13.50 -4.03 -6.39
CA ALA A 159 -13.52 -2.86 -5.53
C ALA A 159 -13.35 -3.20 -4.04
N ILE A 160 -14.00 -4.23 -3.54
CA ILE A 160 -13.86 -4.71 -2.15
C ILE A 160 -12.40 -5.10 -1.86
N VAL A 161 -11.74 -5.79 -2.79
CA VAL A 161 -10.35 -6.26 -2.62
C VAL A 161 -9.35 -5.12 -2.81
N TYR A 162 -9.36 -4.42 -3.95
CA TYR A 162 -8.34 -3.41 -4.28
C TYR A 162 -8.60 -2.07 -3.60
N GLY A 163 -9.85 -1.62 -3.54
CA GLY A 163 -10.21 -0.37 -2.91
C GLY A 163 -10.49 -0.52 -1.43
N GLY A 164 -11.23 -1.58 -1.07
CA GLY A 164 -11.56 -1.91 0.29
C GLY A 164 -10.47 -2.66 1.05
N GLY A 165 -9.44 -3.20 0.41
CA GLY A 165 -8.38 -3.95 1.11
C GLY A 165 -8.90 -5.08 1.99
N ILE A 166 -10.10 -5.61 1.67
CA ILE A 166 -10.78 -6.65 2.43
C ILE A 166 -10.58 -7.96 1.66
N THR A 167 -10.10 -8.98 2.34
CA THR A 167 -9.70 -10.24 1.69
C THR A 167 -10.47 -11.46 2.18
N ASP A 168 -11.36 -11.31 3.15
CA ASP A 168 -12.24 -12.37 3.61
C ASP A 168 -13.63 -11.87 4.07
N LEU A 169 -14.55 -12.81 4.29
CA LEU A 169 -15.94 -12.53 4.69
C LEU A 169 -16.04 -11.98 6.12
N ASP A 170 -15.15 -12.37 7.03
CA ASP A 170 -15.17 -11.91 8.42
C ASP A 170 -14.81 -10.41 8.46
N GLU A 171 -13.80 -10.01 7.69
CA GLU A 171 -13.40 -8.61 7.49
C GLU A 171 -14.52 -7.79 6.83
N LEU A 172 -15.18 -8.34 5.80
CA LEU A 172 -16.30 -7.66 5.15
C LEU A 172 -17.48 -7.49 6.12
N ALA A 173 -17.85 -8.54 6.86
CA ALA A 173 -18.92 -8.51 7.85
C ALA A 173 -18.64 -7.50 8.98
N ALA A 174 -17.37 -7.30 9.35
CA ALA A 174 -16.97 -6.35 10.39
C ALA A 174 -16.82 -4.90 9.89
N ALA A 175 -16.88 -4.65 8.58
CA ALA A 175 -16.62 -3.35 8.00
C ALA A 175 -17.67 -2.28 8.36
N ASP A 176 -17.24 -1.03 8.37
CA ASP A 176 -18.12 0.15 8.37
C ASP A 176 -18.44 0.55 6.92
N PRO A 177 -19.71 0.66 6.52
CA PRO A 177 -20.08 0.86 5.12
C PRO A 177 -19.63 2.21 4.56
N GLU A 178 -19.70 3.28 5.35
CA GLU A 178 -19.24 4.61 4.95
C GLU A 178 -17.71 4.64 4.77
N ALA A 179 -16.95 4.04 5.69
CA ALA A 179 -15.49 3.95 5.59
C ALA A 179 -15.05 3.05 4.43
N LEU A 180 -15.75 1.93 4.19
CA LEU A 180 -15.49 1.06 3.04
C LEU A 180 -15.72 1.80 1.72
N LEU A 181 -16.88 2.45 1.58
CA LEU A 181 -17.20 3.22 0.38
C LEU A 181 -16.18 4.33 0.14
N GLY A 182 -15.78 5.06 1.18
CA GLY A 182 -14.79 6.13 1.07
C GLY A 182 -13.46 5.63 0.50
N ARG A 183 -12.97 4.47 0.98
CA ARG A 183 -11.73 3.87 0.46
C ARG A 183 -11.86 3.41 -0.99
N ILE A 184 -12.98 2.82 -1.36
CA ILE A 184 -13.26 2.42 -2.75
C ILE A 184 -13.29 3.65 -3.67
N GLN A 185 -14.03 4.69 -3.32
CA GLN A 185 -14.11 5.92 -4.10
C GLN A 185 -12.74 6.61 -4.24
N ASP A 186 -11.91 6.57 -3.19
CA ASP A 186 -10.53 7.03 -3.25
C ASP A 186 -9.68 6.18 -4.19
N ALA A 187 -9.80 4.85 -4.15
CA ALA A 187 -9.08 3.95 -5.04
C ALA A 187 -9.46 4.15 -6.51
N VAL A 188 -10.74 4.36 -6.81
CA VAL A 188 -11.23 4.71 -8.16
C VAL A 188 -10.65 6.05 -8.61
N ARG A 189 -10.71 7.08 -7.75
CA ARG A 189 -10.15 8.42 -8.04
C ARG A 189 -8.65 8.38 -8.30
N LEU A 190 -7.92 7.50 -7.60
CA LEU A 190 -6.48 7.30 -7.76
C LEU A 190 -6.11 6.35 -8.92
N GLY A 191 -7.10 5.71 -9.55
CA GLY A 191 -6.92 4.79 -10.67
C GLY A 191 -6.43 3.39 -10.27
N HIS A 192 -6.58 3.01 -9.01
CA HIS A 192 -6.27 1.67 -8.50
C HIS A 192 -7.39 0.66 -8.77
N VAL A 193 -8.64 1.12 -8.89
CA VAL A 193 -9.81 0.34 -9.31
C VAL A 193 -10.34 0.95 -10.60
N LYS A 194 -10.66 0.10 -11.59
CA LYS A 194 -11.20 0.56 -12.88
C LYS A 194 -12.70 0.36 -12.88
N VAL A 195 -13.43 1.39 -13.28
CA VAL A 195 -14.88 1.39 -13.26
C VAL A 195 -15.39 1.60 -14.68
N PRO A 196 -16.29 0.74 -15.20
CA PRO A 196 -16.93 0.94 -16.49
C PRO A 196 -17.66 2.28 -16.56
N GLU A 197 -17.83 2.82 -17.77
CA GLU A 197 -18.53 4.10 -17.96
C GLU A 197 -19.98 4.00 -17.45
N GLY A 198 -20.37 4.94 -16.58
CA GLY A 198 -21.72 5.01 -16.00
C GLY A 198 -21.95 4.14 -14.77
N TYR A 199 -20.95 3.35 -14.35
CA TYR A 199 -21.00 2.60 -13.10
C TYR A 199 -20.52 3.47 -11.93
N THR A 200 -21.23 3.43 -10.80
CA THR A 200 -20.86 4.15 -9.57
C THR A 200 -21.03 3.27 -8.35
N PHE A 201 -20.14 3.43 -7.38
CA PHE A 201 -20.27 2.80 -6.07
C PHE A 201 -21.06 3.70 -5.12
N GLU A 202 -22.12 3.14 -4.55
CA GLU A 202 -23.04 3.84 -3.65
C GLU A 202 -23.06 3.18 -2.26
N LEU A 203 -23.47 3.95 -1.25
CA LEU A 203 -23.50 3.49 0.14
C LEU A 203 -24.39 2.27 0.35
N GLU A 204 -25.52 2.21 -0.36
CA GLU A 204 -26.46 1.09 -0.24
C GLU A 204 -25.86 -0.22 -0.76
N MET A 205 -24.95 -0.16 -1.74
CA MET A 205 -24.23 -1.36 -2.21
C MET A 205 -23.30 -1.88 -1.11
N ALA A 206 -22.48 -1.00 -0.52
CA ALA A 206 -21.61 -1.36 0.60
C ALA A 206 -22.40 -1.93 1.80
N ARG A 207 -23.57 -1.36 2.11
CA ARG A 207 -24.46 -1.92 3.15
C ARG A 207 -24.97 -3.32 2.79
N ALA A 208 -25.33 -3.56 1.53
CA ALA A 208 -25.80 -4.86 1.07
C ALA A 208 -24.71 -5.93 1.17
N TRP A 209 -23.50 -5.65 0.69
CA TRP A 209 -22.36 -6.58 0.77
C TRP A 209 -22.04 -6.97 2.20
N ILE A 210 -22.00 -5.98 3.10
CA ILE A 210 -21.71 -6.20 4.53
C ILE A 210 -22.84 -6.97 5.21
N ALA A 211 -24.10 -6.70 4.86
CA ALA A 211 -25.25 -7.41 5.42
C ALA A 211 -25.22 -8.90 5.02
N GLU A 212 -25.01 -9.18 3.73
CA GLU A 212 -24.91 -10.57 3.24
C GLU A 212 -23.72 -11.30 3.87
N ALA A 213 -22.56 -10.64 3.98
CA ALA A 213 -21.40 -11.21 4.67
C ALA A 213 -21.67 -11.54 6.15
N LYS A 214 -22.43 -10.70 6.86
CA LYS A 214 -22.85 -10.98 8.25
C LYS A 214 -23.75 -12.20 8.33
N ASP A 215 -24.71 -12.33 7.42
CA ASP A 215 -25.63 -13.46 7.40
C ASP A 215 -24.88 -14.79 7.16
N LEU A 216 -23.78 -14.76 6.40
CA LEU A 216 -22.95 -15.93 6.10
C LEU A 216 -21.91 -16.27 7.18
N THR A 217 -21.54 -15.31 8.03
CA THR A 217 -20.52 -15.47 9.08
C THR A 217 -21.10 -15.66 10.48
N THR A 218 -22.36 -15.29 10.71
CA THR A 218 -23.03 -15.45 12.02
C THR A 218 -23.46 -16.91 12.26
N GLU A 219 -23.36 -17.38 13.52
CA GLU A 219 -23.81 -18.70 13.99
C GLU A 219 -25.32 -18.84 14.22
#